data_AF-A0A6B3D5Y7-F1
#
_entry.id   AF-A0A6B3D5Y7-F1
#
_cell.length_a   1.000
_cell.length_b   1.000
_cell.length_c   1.000
_cell.angle_alpha   90.00
_cell.angle_beta   90.00
_cell.angle_gamma   90.00
#
_symmetry.space_group_name_H-M   'P 1'
#
loop_
_entity.id
_entity.type
_entity.pdbx_description
1 polymer ?
#
loop_
_entity_poly.entity_id
_entity_poly.type
_entity_poly.pdbx_seq_one_letter_code
_entity_poly.pdbx_strand_id
1 'polypeptide(L)'
;LAGWLWLVVVAVPLYWTLITSLKAQNRYYASNPLVPSGDPTLDNYRLVIESDFLRYFLNSVVVTAGAVVPAVVFSFMAAYAIVRGWRMRVLRAMNGLFLMGLA
;
A
#
# COMPACT_ATOMS: atom_id res chain seq x y z
N LEU A 1 -3.62 4.30 -25.69
CA LEU A 1 -2.44 3.47 -26.02
C LEU A 1 -1.36 3.54 -24.93
N ALA A 2 -0.90 4.74 -24.53
CA ALA A 2 0.11 4.90 -23.47
C ALA A 2 -0.30 4.27 -22.11
N GLY A 3 -1.56 4.41 -21.69
CA GLY A 3 -2.03 3.82 -20.42
C GLY A 3 -1.99 2.28 -20.39
N TRP A 4 -2.25 1.62 -21.52
CA TRP A 4 -2.14 0.16 -21.63
C TRP A 4 -0.69 -0.30 -21.55
N LEU A 5 0.23 0.44 -22.18
CA LEU A 5 1.66 0.20 -22.10
C LEU A 5 2.17 0.32 -20.65
N TRP A 6 1.74 1.37 -19.94
CA TRP A 6 2.07 1.58 -18.54
C TRP A 6 1.51 0.48 -17.63
N LEU A 7 0.28 0.04 -17.87
CA LEU A 7 -0.35 -1.06 -17.13
C LEU A 7 0.50 -2.34 -17.23
N VAL A 8 0.99 -2.68 -18.43
CA VAL A 8 1.85 -3.85 -18.61
C VAL A 8 3.15 -3.71 -17.79
N VAL A 9 3.79 -2.55 -17.80
CA VAL A 9 5.02 -2.29 -17.02
C VAL A 9 4.79 -2.50 -15.52
N VAL A 10 3.65 -2.06 -14.99
CA VAL A 10 3.28 -2.24 -13.58
C VAL A 10 2.82 -3.66 -13.27
N ALA A 11 2.18 -4.34 -14.23
CA ALA A 11 1.65 -5.69 -14.05
C ALA A 11 2.74 -6.77 -14.06
N VAL A 12 3.84 -6.58 -14.79
CA VAL A 12 4.97 -7.53 -14.85
C VAL A 12 5.54 -7.91 -13.48
N PRO A 13 5.91 -6.97 -12.58
CA PRO A 13 6.41 -7.33 -11.26
C PRO A 13 5.35 -8.02 -10.40
N LEU A 14 4.07 -7.63 -10.52
CA LEU A 14 2.97 -8.30 -9.81
C LEU A 14 2.80 -9.75 -10.28
N TYR A 15 2.88 -9.98 -11.60
CA TYR A 15 2.84 -11.30 -12.21
C TYR A 15 4.00 -12.18 -11.71
N TRP A 16 5.21 -11.61 -11.65
CA TRP A 16 6.37 -12.32 -11.09
C TRP A 16 6.11 -12.73 -9.65
N THR A 17 5.68 -11.81 -8.79
CA THR A 17 5.39 -12.11 -7.38
C THR A 17 4.38 -13.24 -7.24
N LEU A 18 3.30 -13.22 -8.02
CA LEU A 18 2.26 -14.26 -8.01
C LEU A 18 2.77 -15.64 -8.42
N ILE A 19 3.59 -15.73 -9.47
CA ILE A 19 4.15 -17.02 -9.90
C ILE A 19 5.14 -17.55 -8.87
N THR A 20 5.96 -16.67 -8.29
CA THR A 20 6.92 -17.09 -7.27
C THR A 20 6.27 -17.54 -5.97
N SER A 21 5.12 -16.95 -5.58
CA SER A 21 4.43 -17.36 -4.35
C SER A 21 3.84 -18.78 -4.45
N LEU A 22 3.48 -19.23 -5.66
CA LEU A 22 2.95 -20.56 -5.95
C LEU A 22 4.04 -21.62 -6.25
N LYS A 23 5.31 -21.25 -6.25
CA LYS A 23 6.43 -22.14 -6.62
C LYS A 23 7.02 -22.81 -5.38
N ALA A 24 7.22 -24.12 -5.43
CA ALA A 24 7.86 -24.84 -4.33
C ALA A 24 9.29 -24.33 -4.08
N GLN A 25 9.62 -24.07 -2.80
CA GLN A 25 10.89 -23.45 -2.36
C GLN A 25 12.14 -24.20 -2.87
N ASN A 26 12.05 -25.52 -3.03
CA ASN A 26 13.13 -26.39 -3.50
C ASN A 26 13.45 -26.29 -5.01
N ARG A 27 12.59 -25.63 -5.80
CA ARG A 27 12.76 -25.45 -7.26
C ARG A 27 13.03 -24.01 -7.68
N TYR A 28 13.22 -23.11 -6.71
CA TYR A 28 13.52 -21.70 -6.95
C TYR A 28 14.78 -21.50 -7.80
N TYR A 29 15.82 -22.32 -7.58
CA TYR A 29 17.10 -22.23 -8.29
C TYR A 29 17.19 -23.08 -9.58
N ALA A 30 16.24 -23.98 -9.83
CA ALA A 30 16.37 -25.00 -10.88
C ALA A 30 15.51 -24.74 -12.14
N SER A 31 14.70 -23.69 -12.19
CA SER A 31 13.74 -23.46 -13.27
C SER A 31 13.58 -21.99 -13.65
N ASN A 32 13.33 -21.73 -14.94
CA ASN A 32 13.19 -20.39 -15.52
C ASN A 32 12.25 -19.50 -14.67
N PRO A 33 12.70 -18.32 -14.19
CA PRO A 33 11.94 -17.49 -13.25
C PRO A 33 10.65 -16.90 -13.83
N LEU A 34 10.51 -16.84 -15.15
CA LEU A 34 9.36 -16.25 -15.84
C LEU A 34 8.29 -17.27 -16.27
N VAL A 35 8.52 -18.57 -16.06
CA VAL A 35 7.59 -19.63 -16.49
C VAL A 35 6.78 -20.11 -15.28
N PRO A 36 5.44 -20.24 -15.39
CA PRO A 36 4.62 -20.85 -14.35
C PRO A 36 5.13 -22.24 -13.96
N SER A 37 5.12 -22.56 -12.66
CA SER A 37 5.49 -23.90 -12.18
C SER A 37 4.50 -24.94 -12.72
N GLY A 38 4.99 -26.08 -13.22
CA GLY A 38 4.14 -27.19 -13.64
C GLY A 38 3.35 -27.82 -12.50
N ASP A 39 3.85 -27.66 -11.26
CA ASP A 39 3.20 -28.09 -10.03
C ASP A 39 3.03 -26.86 -9.11
N PRO A 40 1.89 -26.16 -9.16
CA PRO A 40 1.59 -25.07 -8.23
C PRO A 40 1.35 -25.64 -6.82
N THR A 41 2.06 -25.14 -5.81
CA THR A 41 1.91 -25.59 -4.42
C THR A 41 1.42 -24.47 -3.50
N LEU A 42 0.61 -24.83 -2.51
CA LEU A 42 0.11 -23.92 -1.47
C LEU A 42 0.91 -24.02 -0.16
N ASP A 43 1.99 -24.81 -0.15
CA ASP A 43 2.80 -25.08 1.03
C ASP A 43 3.44 -23.81 1.60
N ASN A 44 3.85 -22.87 0.72
CA ASN A 44 4.37 -21.57 1.13
C ASN A 44 3.34 -20.77 1.95
N TYR A 45 2.06 -20.82 1.56
CA TYR A 45 0.99 -20.13 2.28
C TYR A 45 0.72 -20.80 3.63
N ARG A 46 0.76 -22.13 3.67
CA ARG A 46 0.60 -22.89 4.92
C ARG A 46 1.72 -22.56 5.92
N LEU A 47 2.97 -22.55 5.45
CA LEU A 47 4.14 -22.21 6.27
C LEU A 47 4.03 -20.78 6.85
N VAL A 48 3.56 -19.82 6.05
CA VAL A 48 3.37 -18.44 6.51
C VAL A 48 2.28 -18.36 7.59
N ILE A 49 1.15 -19.03 7.41
CA ILE A 49 0.06 -19.04 8.40
C ILE A 49 0.51 -19.69 9.72
N GLU A 50 1.28 -20.78 9.66
CA GLU A 50 1.83 -21.47 10.84
C GLU A 50 2.92 -20.64 11.56
N SER A 51 3.57 -19.69 10.87
CA SER A 51 4.69 -18.88 11.38
C SER A 51 4.27 -17.54 12.02
N ASP A 52 3.17 -17.50 12.78
CA ASP A 52 2.66 -16.28 13.46
C ASP A 52 2.30 -15.10 12.54
N PHE A 53 2.18 -15.30 11.22
CA PHE A 53 1.89 -14.22 10.27
C PHE A 53 0.63 -13.42 10.62
N LEU A 54 -0.42 -14.11 11.09
CA LEU A 54 -1.66 -13.45 11.51
C LEU A 54 -1.43 -12.43 12.62
N ARG A 55 -0.51 -12.70 13.55
CA ARG A 55 -0.18 -11.76 14.62
C ARG A 55 0.53 -10.52 14.08
N TYR A 56 1.50 -10.69 13.18
CA TYR A 56 2.17 -9.55 12.54
C TYR A 56 1.23 -8.73 11.65
N PHE A 57 0.34 -9.40 10.94
CA PHE A 57 -0.71 -8.76 10.14
C PHE A 57 -1.64 -7.93 11.02
N LEU A 58 -2.16 -8.49 12.11
CA LEU A 58 -3.04 -7.79 13.04
C LEU A 58 -2.34 -6.62 13.73
N ASN A 59 -1.07 -6.78 14.14
CA ASN A 59 -0.28 -5.66 14.68
C ASN A 59 -0.20 -4.50 13.67
N SER A 60 0.08 -4.80 12.40
CA SER A 60 0.16 -3.79 11.36
C SER A 60 -1.18 -3.10 11.11
N VAL A 61 -2.28 -3.85 11.11
CA VAL A 61 -3.64 -3.31 10.98
C VAL A 61 -3.97 -2.39 12.16
N VAL A 62 -3.70 -2.82 13.39
CA VAL A 62 -3.97 -2.04 14.60
C VAL A 62 -3.13 -0.75 14.63
N VAL A 63 -1.84 -0.83 14.31
CA VAL A 63 -0.96 0.35 14.25
C VAL A 63 -1.42 1.31 13.15
N THR A 64 -1.76 0.79 11.97
CA THR A 64 -2.23 1.62 10.85
C THR A 64 -3.55 2.29 11.19
N ALA A 65 -4.54 1.55 11.71
CA ALA A 65 -5.83 2.10 12.11
C ALA A 65 -5.67 3.12 13.24
N GLY A 66 -4.83 2.80 14.24
CA GLY A 66 -4.51 3.67 15.37
C GLY A 66 -3.79 4.96 14.97
N ALA A 67 -3.05 4.97 13.86
CA ALA A 67 -2.43 6.17 13.31
C ALA A 67 -3.39 6.96 12.41
N VAL A 68 -4.10 6.27 11.50
CA VAL A 68 -4.95 6.90 10.49
C VAL A 68 -6.18 7.54 11.12
N VAL A 69 -6.86 6.88 12.07
CA VAL A 69 -8.11 7.42 12.64
C VAL A 69 -7.89 8.76 13.33
N PRO A 70 -6.93 8.92 14.27
CA PRO A 70 -6.65 10.22 14.87
C PRO A 70 -6.14 11.23 13.84
N ALA A 71 -5.25 10.82 12.92
CA ALA A 71 -4.72 11.72 11.90
C ALA A 71 -5.82 12.31 11.01
N VAL A 72 -6.79 11.49 10.58
CA VAL A 72 -7.94 11.94 9.79
C VAL A 72 -8.85 12.86 10.62
N VAL A 73 -9.13 12.52 11.88
CA VAL A 73 -9.97 13.37 12.76
C VAL A 73 -9.33 14.74 12.95
N PHE A 74 -8.05 14.80 13.31
CA PHE A 74 -7.36 16.07 13.54
C PHE A 74 -7.16 16.87 12.25
N SER A 75 -6.79 16.21 11.15
CA SER A 75 -6.64 16.89 9.85
C SER A 75 -7.97 17.45 9.35
N PHE A 76 -9.08 16.74 9.54
CA PHE A 76 -10.42 17.21 9.19
C PHE A 76 -10.82 18.44 10.01
N MET A 77 -10.63 18.40 11.34
CA MET A 77 -10.89 19.54 12.23
C MET A 77 -10.01 20.75 11.87
N ALA A 78 -8.73 20.53 11.59
CA ALA A 78 -7.79 21.56 11.18
C ALA A 78 -8.19 22.18 9.83
N ALA A 79 -8.53 21.35 8.84
CA ALA A 79 -8.99 21.81 7.53
C ALA A 79 -10.24 22.70 7.66
N TYR A 80 -11.23 22.29 8.47
CA TYR A 80 -12.42 23.09 8.72
C TYR A 80 -12.10 24.44 9.37
N ALA A 81 -11.22 24.45 10.37
CA ALA A 81 -10.78 25.67 11.04
C ALA A 81 -10.04 26.62 10.08
N ILE A 82 -9.16 26.10 9.22
CA ILE A 82 -8.39 26.88 8.24
C ILE A 82 -9.32 27.53 7.21
N VAL A 83 -10.27 26.76 6.65
CA VAL A 83 -11.19 27.25 5.61
C VAL A 83 -12.17 28.29 6.16
N ARG A 84 -12.71 28.08 7.38
CA ARG A 84 -13.76 28.94 7.93
C ARG A 84 -13.24 30.03 8.88
N GLY A 85 -12.00 29.94 9.34
CA GLY A 85 -11.36 30.85 10.30
C GLY A 85 -10.84 32.16 9.71
N TRP A 86 -11.57 32.77 8.75
CA TRP A 86 -11.14 33.97 8.00
C TRP A 86 -10.77 35.18 8.88
N ARG A 87 -11.26 35.23 10.12
CA ARG A 87 -10.97 36.31 11.08
C ARG A 87 -9.52 36.28 11.60
N MET A 88 -8.90 35.11 11.66
CA MET A 88 -7.53 34.95 12.17
C MET A 88 -6.52 35.11 11.04
N ARG A 89 -5.60 36.07 11.17
CA ARG A 89 -4.60 36.39 10.15
C ARG A 89 -3.68 35.19 9.82
N VAL A 90 -3.41 34.33 10.80
CA VAL A 90 -2.64 33.08 10.64
C VAL A 90 -3.37 32.06 9.76
N LEU A 91 -4.65 31.79 10.02
CA LEU A 91 -5.44 30.81 9.25
C LEU A 91 -5.63 31.25 7.79
N ARG A 92 -5.75 32.56 7.55
CA ARG A 92 -5.80 33.12 6.19
C ARG A 92 -4.47 32.93 5.43
N ALA A 93 -3.32 33.07 6.09
CA ALA A 93 -2.02 32.81 5.50
C ALA A 93 -1.82 31.33 5.17
N MET A 94 -2.23 30.43 6.07
CA MET A 94 -2.17 28.98 5.84
C MET A 94 -3.05 28.56 4.65
N ASN A 95 -4.29 29.05 4.56
CA ASN A 95 -5.16 28.77 3.41
C ASN A 95 -4.54 29.27 2.09
N GLY A 96 -3.93 30.46 2.09
CA GLY A 96 -3.22 30.98 0.93
C GLY A 96 -2.04 30.11 0.49
N LEU A 97 -1.27 29.58 1.44
CA LEU A 97 -0.16 28.65 1.16
C LEU A 97 -0.65 27.33 0.54
N PHE A 98 -1.75 26.75 1.05
CA PHE A 98 -2.34 25.55 0.46
C PHE A 98 -2.80 25.77 -0.98
N LEU A 99 -3.41 26.92 -1.27
CA LEU A 99 -3.84 27.28 -2.62
C LEU A 99 -2.66 27.53 -3.57
N MET A 100 -1.56 28.08 -3.07
CA MET A 100 -0.32 28.24 -3.86
C MET A 100 0.31 26.90 -4.27
N GLY A 101 0.14 25.84 -3.49
CA GLY A 101 0.62 24.51 -3.85
C GLY A 101 -0.30 23.72 -4.80
N LEU A 102 -1.54 24.20 -5.01
CA LEU A 102 -2.53 23.60 -5.91
C LEU A 102 -2.59 24.28 -7.28
N ALA A 103 -2.07 25.51 -7.41
CA ALA A 103 -1.98 26.29 -8.65
C ALA A 103 -0.65 26.03 -9.38
#